data_AF-A0A7D8AL19-F1
#
_entry.id   AF-A0A7D8AL19-F1
#
_cell.length_a   1.000
_cell.length_b   1.000
_cell.length_c   1.000
_cell.angle_alpha   90.00
_cell.angle_beta   90.00
_cell.angle_gamma   90.00
#
_symmetry.space_group_name_H-M   'P 1'
#
loop_
_entity.id
_entity.type
_entity.pdbx_description
1 polymer ?
#
loop_
_entity_poly.entity_id
_entity_poly.type
_entity_poly.pdbx_seq_one_letter_code
_entity_poly.pdbx_strand_id
1 'polypeptide(L)'
;MKIYLCLCSVLLATSCKLFYLNVRTGPGEAGKISEADSSLAVDVVKENGVGKPKAKQESEALGKDILEKMAEEVKEAASAAKGKVLGSKTKGGSKIPISEVPSLVSQIKETARKIEKAISSLIALGYNVEEALKDNLKTGISIICLLDKILEVAKENDQIKHEDDEYDLREKVKGVIEEFKKKEGDYLYFSLKEGPKKNSEVLKECVTGLMGRVESLFGDSRGTGNGVAGELMQASKSAEKRFSKPLGLIEEAVRDITEACKRLIYDL
;
A
#
# COMPACT_ATOMS: atom_id res chain seq x y z
N MET A 1 34.09 -21.12 7.09
CA MET A 1 32.69 -20.66 6.91
C MET A 1 32.59 -19.12 6.88
N LYS A 2 33.39 -18.44 6.03
CA LYS A 2 33.38 -16.96 5.89
C LYS A 2 33.21 -16.47 4.44
N ILE A 3 33.19 -17.38 3.47
CA ILE A 3 33.14 -17.06 2.03
C ILE A 3 31.68 -16.95 1.54
N TYR A 4 30.74 -17.69 2.14
CA TYR A 4 29.32 -17.66 1.76
C TYR A 4 28.60 -16.33 2.09
N LEU A 5 29.00 -15.62 3.16
CA LEU A 5 28.40 -14.33 3.53
C LEU A 5 28.75 -13.19 2.56
N CYS A 6 29.89 -13.30 1.85
CA CYS A 6 30.31 -12.28 0.88
C CYS A 6 29.60 -12.47 -0.49
N LEU A 7 29.25 -13.70 -0.85
CA LEU A 7 28.52 -14.00 -2.08
C LEU A 7 27.05 -13.56 -2.03
N CYS A 8 26.38 -13.69 -0.86
CA CYS A 8 25.00 -13.20 -0.70
C CYS A 8 24.89 -11.67 -0.82
N SER A 9 25.89 -10.92 -0.33
CA SER A 9 25.90 -9.45 -0.39
C SER A 9 26.14 -8.93 -1.81
N VAL A 10 26.94 -9.62 -2.62
CA VAL A 10 27.18 -9.28 -4.03
C VAL A 10 25.98 -9.66 -4.91
N LEU A 11 25.31 -10.79 -4.63
CA LEU A 11 24.09 -11.19 -5.34
C LEU A 11 22.92 -10.22 -5.08
N LEU A 12 22.71 -9.78 -3.83
CA LEU A 12 21.68 -8.78 -3.50
C LEU A 12 21.94 -7.42 -4.19
N ALA A 13 23.19 -6.97 -4.22
CA ALA A 13 23.55 -5.70 -4.85
C ALA A 13 23.36 -5.69 -6.38
N THR A 14 23.56 -6.84 -7.05
CA THR A 14 23.37 -6.95 -8.51
C THR A 14 21.90 -7.05 -8.90
N SER A 15 21.06 -7.70 -8.09
CA SER A 15 19.59 -7.69 -8.28
C SER A 15 18.97 -6.30 -8.09
N CYS A 16 19.48 -5.49 -7.15
CA CYS A 16 19.03 -4.10 -6.99
C CYS A 16 19.37 -3.23 -8.21
N LYS A 17 20.52 -3.48 -8.86
CA LYS A 17 20.94 -2.74 -10.05
C LYS A 17 20.10 -3.06 -11.29
N LEU A 18 19.70 -4.33 -11.45
CA LEU A 18 18.80 -4.77 -12.52
C LEU A 18 17.36 -4.25 -12.32
N PHE A 19 16.88 -4.18 -11.07
CA PHE A 19 15.55 -3.62 -10.78
C PHE A 19 15.49 -2.11 -11.03
N TYR A 20 16.55 -1.36 -10.70
CA TYR A 20 16.62 0.08 -10.95
C TYR A 20 16.69 0.44 -12.45
N LEU A 21 17.28 -0.42 -13.27
CA LEU A 21 17.34 -0.22 -14.73
C LEU A 21 16.04 -0.59 -15.43
N ASN A 22 15.34 -1.65 -14.99
CA ASN A 22 14.09 -2.07 -15.63
C ASN A 22 12.90 -1.12 -15.37
N VAL A 23 12.95 -0.33 -14.29
CA VAL A 23 11.95 0.74 -14.03
C VAL A 23 12.14 1.94 -14.97
N ARG A 24 13.32 2.09 -15.60
CA ARG A 24 13.63 3.22 -16.49
C ARG A 24 13.41 2.95 -17.98
N THR A 25 13.20 1.70 -18.37
CA THR A 25 12.95 1.32 -19.77
C THR A 25 11.74 0.39 -19.85
N GLY A 26 10.54 0.96 -19.73
CA GLY A 26 9.34 0.35 -20.30
C GLY A 26 9.34 0.51 -21.83
N PRO A 27 8.80 -0.44 -22.59
CA PRO A 27 8.83 -0.39 -24.05
C PRO A 27 7.77 0.58 -24.60
N GLY A 28 8.21 1.51 -25.46
CA GLY A 28 7.35 2.24 -26.40
C GLY A 28 6.99 3.67 -26.00
N GLU A 29 7.78 4.65 -26.47
CA GLU A 29 7.38 5.54 -27.57
C GLU A 29 8.53 6.51 -27.89
N ALA A 30 8.91 6.56 -29.16
CA ALA A 30 10.00 7.38 -29.67
C ALA A 30 9.58 8.85 -29.73
N GLY A 31 10.26 9.72 -28.97
CA GLY A 31 10.02 11.16 -29.00
C GLY A 31 11.14 11.96 -28.36
N LYS A 32 12.15 12.31 -29.18
CA LYS A 32 13.18 13.36 -29.04
C LYS A 32 13.69 13.71 -27.63
N ILE A 33 14.93 13.28 -27.41
CA ILE A 33 15.88 13.72 -26.39
C ILE A 33 16.15 15.22 -26.55
N SER A 34 16.08 15.99 -25.44
CA SER A 34 16.96 17.14 -25.24
C SER A 34 17.86 16.84 -24.04
N GLU A 35 19.16 16.80 -24.30
CA GLU A 35 20.24 16.54 -23.35
C GLU A 35 20.32 17.63 -22.29
N ALA A 36 20.29 17.23 -21.01
CA ALA A 36 20.93 17.95 -19.91
C ALA A 36 21.26 16.96 -18.78
N ASP A 37 22.52 16.56 -18.77
CA ASP A 37 23.35 16.03 -17.67
C ASP A 37 22.91 14.77 -16.91
N SER A 38 23.20 13.65 -17.59
CA SER A 38 23.75 12.45 -16.96
C SER A 38 25.24 12.67 -16.64
N SER A 39 25.58 12.89 -15.36
CA SER A 39 26.89 12.46 -14.86
C SER A 39 26.76 11.93 -13.44
N LEU A 40 26.73 10.61 -13.28
CA LEU A 40 27.08 9.90 -12.04
C LEU A 40 27.48 8.46 -12.43
N ALA A 41 28.56 8.37 -13.22
CA ALA A 41 29.39 7.17 -13.23
C ALA A 41 30.31 7.27 -12.00
N VAL A 42 30.12 6.37 -11.03
CA VAL A 42 30.99 6.26 -9.86
C VAL A 42 32.28 5.57 -10.31
N ASP A 43 33.30 6.35 -10.64
CA ASP A 43 34.66 5.84 -10.78
C ASP A 43 35.25 5.61 -9.39
N VAL A 44 35.38 4.34 -9.03
CA VAL A 44 36.16 3.90 -7.87
C VAL A 44 37.63 3.84 -8.30
N VAL A 45 38.37 4.91 -8.06
CA VAL A 45 39.84 4.86 -8.02
C VAL A 45 40.26 4.85 -6.55
N LYS A 46 40.81 3.72 -6.12
CA LYS A 46 41.60 3.59 -4.89
C LYS A 46 42.88 4.42 -5.05
N GLU A 47 43.18 5.30 -4.12
CA GLU A 47 44.48 5.30 -3.44
C GLU A 47 44.56 6.26 -2.23
N ASN A 48 44.97 5.67 -1.10
CA ASN A 48 45.84 6.18 -0.04
C ASN A 48 45.92 7.70 0.17
N GLY A 49 45.20 8.20 1.18
CA GLY A 49 45.42 9.54 1.72
C GLY A 49 44.58 9.79 2.97
N VAL A 50 45.24 10.15 4.06
CA VAL A 50 44.67 10.49 5.37
C VAL A 50 43.63 11.60 5.23
N GLY A 51 42.34 11.29 5.48
CA GLY A 51 41.27 12.29 5.52
C GLY A 51 39.86 11.68 5.62
N LYS A 52 39.37 11.46 6.84
CA LYS A 52 37.97 11.07 7.14
C LYS A 52 37.38 12.24 7.95
N PRO A 53 36.34 12.98 7.47
CA PRO A 53 34.94 12.57 7.69
C PRO A 53 33.89 12.93 6.59
N LYS A 54 34.25 13.54 5.45
CA LYS A 54 33.24 14.10 4.50
C LYS A 54 32.38 13.07 3.74
N ALA A 55 32.97 11.97 3.26
CA ALA A 55 32.26 11.02 2.40
C ALA A 55 31.13 10.23 3.11
N LYS A 56 31.21 10.06 4.44
CA LYS A 56 30.16 9.36 5.20
C LYS A 56 28.91 10.25 5.36
N GLN A 57 29.12 11.55 5.62
CA GLN A 57 28.06 12.54 5.75
C GLN A 57 27.31 12.79 4.43
N GLU A 58 28.00 12.82 3.29
CA GLU A 58 27.35 13.05 1.98
C GLU A 58 26.50 11.84 1.56
N SER A 59 26.93 10.60 1.83
CA SER A 59 26.13 9.39 1.56
C SER A 59 24.93 9.23 2.49
N GLU A 60 25.06 9.62 3.76
CA GLU A 60 23.97 9.61 4.74
C GLU A 60 22.94 10.73 4.47
N ALA A 61 23.39 11.90 3.98
CA ALA A 61 22.52 13.01 3.57
C ALA A 61 21.70 12.67 2.31
N LEU A 62 22.33 12.12 1.28
CA LEU A 62 21.64 11.69 0.05
C LEU A 62 20.60 10.59 0.33
N GLY A 63 20.90 9.65 1.24
CA GLY A 63 19.95 8.62 1.65
C GLY A 63 18.74 9.17 2.43
N LYS A 64 18.95 10.20 3.24
CA LYS A 64 17.88 10.85 4.01
C LYS A 64 16.89 11.61 3.13
N ASP A 65 17.39 12.38 2.15
CA ASP A 65 16.55 13.15 1.23
C ASP A 65 15.69 12.23 0.34
N ILE A 66 16.23 11.07 -0.06
CA ILE A 66 15.49 10.06 -0.82
C ILE A 66 14.34 9.45 0.00
N LEU A 67 14.62 9.11 1.27
CA LEU A 67 13.61 8.52 2.16
C LEU A 67 12.48 9.49 2.47
N GLU A 68 12.81 10.75 2.75
CA GLU A 68 11.81 11.78 3.03
C GLU A 68 10.95 12.04 1.80
N LYS A 69 11.56 12.23 0.62
CA LYS A 69 10.82 12.45 -0.63
C LYS A 69 9.86 11.30 -0.94
N MET A 70 10.31 10.05 -0.81
CA MET A 70 9.46 8.88 -1.03
C MET A 70 8.28 8.82 -0.04
N ALA A 71 8.52 9.15 1.24
CA ALA A 71 7.45 9.19 2.23
C ALA A 71 6.46 10.35 1.99
N GLU A 72 6.94 11.50 1.49
CA GLU A 72 6.09 12.61 1.06
C GLU A 72 5.21 12.23 -0.14
N GLU A 73 5.77 11.59 -1.17
CA GLU A 73 5.00 11.10 -2.34
C GLU A 73 3.89 10.10 -1.93
N VAL A 74 4.18 9.23 -0.95
CA VAL A 74 3.21 8.27 -0.42
C VAL A 74 2.10 8.98 0.36
N LYS A 75 2.46 9.95 1.20
CA LYS A 75 1.51 10.79 1.94
C LYS A 75 0.60 11.56 0.99
N GLU A 76 1.15 12.21 -0.03
CA GLU A 76 0.36 12.95 -1.03
C GLU A 76 -0.62 12.03 -1.77
N ALA A 77 -0.17 10.83 -2.17
CA ALA A 77 -1.04 9.84 -2.79
C ALA A 77 -2.19 9.41 -1.86
N ALA A 78 -1.91 9.20 -0.57
CA ALA A 78 -2.92 8.85 0.43
C ALA A 78 -3.91 10.00 0.67
N SER A 79 -3.43 11.23 0.80
CA SER A 79 -4.30 12.40 0.95
C SER A 79 -5.19 12.59 -0.29
N ALA A 80 -4.66 12.36 -1.49
CA ALA A 80 -5.45 12.39 -2.72
C ALA A 80 -6.52 11.28 -2.78
N ALA A 81 -6.17 10.05 -2.38
CA ALA A 81 -7.12 8.94 -2.31
C ALA A 81 -8.25 9.22 -1.31
N LYS A 82 -7.92 9.69 -0.10
CA LYS A 82 -8.89 10.14 0.91
C LYS A 82 -9.79 11.25 0.37
N GLY A 83 -9.20 12.27 -0.26
CA GLY A 83 -9.92 13.38 -0.85
C GLY A 83 -10.93 12.95 -1.91
N LYS A 84 -10.58 11.96 -2.75
CA LYS A 84 -11.48 11.40 -3.74
C LYS A 84 -12.67 10.67 -3.11
N VAL A 85 -12.44 9.79 -2.12
CA VAL A 85 -13.55 9.11 -1.41
C VAL A 85 -14.51 10.11 -0.78
N LEU A 86 -13.99 11.13 -0.10
CA LEU A 86 -14.80 12.20 0.49
C LEU A 86 -15.57 13.01 -0.56
N GLY A 87 -14.98 13.21 -1.75
CA GLY A 87 -15.57 13.93 -2.87
C GLY A 87 -16.57 13.13 -3.72
N SER A 88 -16.62 11.80 -3.59
CA SER A 88 -17.49 10.91 -4.40
C SER A 88 -18.94 10.86 -3.94
N LYS A 89 -19.35 11.70 -2.98
CA LYS A 89 -20.74 11.78 -2.54
C LYS A 89 -21.60 12.41 -3.64
N THR A 90 -22.84 11.93 -3.76
CA THR A 90 -23.82 12.50 -4.69
C THR A 90 -24.10 13.98 -4.39
N LYS A 91 -24.32 14.80 -5.42
CA LYS A 91 -24.64 16.22 -5.23
C LYS A 91 -25.91 16.37 -4.39
N GLY A 92 -25.77 16.94 -3.19
CA GLY A 92 -26.88 17.11 -2.22
C GLY A 92 -27.18 15.87 -1.37
N GLY A 93 -26.43 14.77 -1.56
CA GLY A 93 -26.56 13.54 -0.76
C GLY A 93 -25.37 13.31 0.16
N SER A 94 -25.56 12.48 1.18
CA SER A 94 -24.49 12.03 2.08
C SER A 94 -23.81 10.74 1.61
N LYS A 95 -24.32 10.11 0.55
CA LYS A 95 -23.93 8.76 0.11
C LYS A 95 -23.08 8.73 -1.16
N ILE A 96 -22.15 7.78 -1.17
CA ILE A 96 -21.32 7.35 -2.30
C ILE A 96 -22.12 6.34 -3.12
N PRO A 97 -22.29 6.54 -4.43
CA PRO A 97 -22.91 5.55 -5.32
C PRO A 97 -22.13 4.24 -5.33
N ILE A 98 -22.82 3.08 -5.33
CA ILE A 98 -22.16 1.76 -5.43
C ILE A 98 -21.33 1.66 -6.72
N SER A 99 -21.78 2.30 -7.80
CA SER A 99 -21.05 2.37 -9.07
C SER A 99 -19.64 2.99 -8.97
N GLU A 100 -19.40 3.88 -8.00
CA GLU A 100 -18.09 4.52 -7.79
C GLU A 100 -17.13 3.63 -6.97
N VAL A 101 -17.66 2.70 -6.19
CA VAL A 101 -16.91 1.90 -5.21
C VAL A 101 -15.74 1.14 -5.83
N PRO A 102 -15.86 0.45 -6.98
CA PRO A 102 -14.72 -0.24 -7.60
C PRO A 102 -13.52 0.67 -7.86
N SER A 103 -13.77 1.88 -8.38
CA SER A 103 -12.71 2.85 -8.65
C SER A 103 -12.04 3.32 -7.37
N LEU A 104 -12.82 3.57 -6.31
CA LEU A 104 -12.31 4.00 -5.02
C LEU A 104 -11.48 2.91 -4.32
N VAL A 105 -11.96 1.66 -4.34
CA VAL A 105 -11.23 0.51 -3.78
C VAL A 105 -9.92 0.27 -4.52
N SER A 106 -9.90 0.36 -5.85
CA SER A 106 -8.66 0.21 -6.62
C SER A 106 -7.62 1.28 -6.26
N GLN A 107 -8.05 2.51 -6.01
CA GLN A 107 -7.13 3.59 -5.60
C GLN A 107 -6.61 3.43 -4.18
N ILE A 108 -7.45 2.95 -3.25
CA ILE A 108 -7.01 2.55 -1.90
C ILE A 108 -5.97 1.42 -2.00
N LYS A 109 -6.23 0.40 -2.82
CA LYS A 109 -5.31 -0.72 -3.08
C LYS A 109 -3.95 -0.26 -3.60
N GLU A 110 -3.93 0.58 -4.62
CA GLU A 110 -2.70 1.14 -5.19
C GLU A 110 -1.91 1.94 -4.15
N THR A 111 -2.59 2.72 -3.33
CA THR A 111 -1.94 3.51 -2.29
C THR A 111 -1.39 2.63 -1.17
N ALA A 112 -2.13 1.60 -0.75
CA ALA A 112 -1.65 0.63 0.23
C ALA A 112 -0.38 -0.09 -0.27
N ARG A 113 -0.30 -0.41 -1.57
CA ARG A 113 0.94 -0.95 -2.19
C ARG A 113 2.10 0.05 -2.20
N LYS A 114 1.82 1.36 -2.35
CA LYS A 114 2.85 2.40 -2.21
C LYS A 114 3.40 2.47 -0.78
N ILE A 115 2.53 2.35 0.22
CA ILE A 115 2.91 2.27 1.64
C ILE A 115 3.80 1.03 1.88
N GLU A 116 3.40 -0.14 1.39
CA GLU A 116 4.20 -1.37 1.47
C GLU A 116 5.58 -1.22 0.83
N LYS A 117 5.64 -0.62 -0.36
CA LYS A 117 6.90 -0.35 -1.06
C LYS A 117 7.78 0.62 -0.27
N ALA A 118 7.20 1.63 0.36
CA ALA A 118 7.91 2.60 1.19
C ALA A 118 8.55 1.93 2.42
N ILE A 119 7.76 1.11 3.13
CA ILE A 119 8.24 0.34 4.28
C ILE A 119 9.33 -0.66 3.85
N SER A 120 9.14 -1.34 2.72
CA SER A 120 10.16 -2.25 2.16
C SER A 120 11.47 -1.53 1.83
N SER A 121 11.38 -0.30 1.34
CA SER A 121 12.55 0.53 1.04
C SER A 121 13.29 0.96 2.32
N LEU A 122 12.56 1.28 3.39
CA LEU A 122 13.15 1.53 4.71
C LEU A 122 13.89 0.30 5.23
N ILE A 123 13.29 -0.89 5.13
CA ILE A 123 13.90 -2.16 5.55
C ILE A 123 15.20 -2.43 4.78
N ALA A 124 15.18 -2.22 3.46
CA ALA A 124 16.36 -2.39 2.62
C ALA A 124 17.53 -1.45 3.01
N LEU A 125 17.21 -0.31 3.64
CA LEU A 125 18.19 0.65 4.16
C LEU A 125 18.59 0.41 5.62
N GLY A 126 18.15 -0.72 6.19
CA GLY A 126 18.55 -1.19 7.51
C GLY A 126 17.58 -0.84 8.63
N TYR A 127 16.37 -0.36 8.32
CA TYR A 127 15.33 -0.23 9.35
C TYR A 127 14.83 -1.61 9.77
N ASN A 128 14.89 -1.91 11.07
CA ASN A 128 14.35 -3.15 11.61
C ASN A 128 12.87 -2.95 11.94
N VAL A 129 11.99 -3.49 11.10
CA VAL A 129 10.54 -3.37 11.29
C VAL A 129 10.01 -4.52 12.17
N GLU A 130 9.06 -4.19 13.04
CA GLU A 130 8.38 -5.18 13.88
C GLU A 130 7.50 -6.13 13.05
N GLU A 131 7.43 -7.39 13.45
CA GLU A 131 6.62 -8.40 12.75
C GLU A 131 5.13 -8.06 12.73
N ALA A 132 4.60 -7.51 13.83
CA ALA A 132 3.19 -7.09 13.90
C ALA A 132 2.82 -6.09 12.79
N LEU A 133 3.69 -5.12 12.52
CA LEU A 133 3.50 -4.14 11.45
C LEU A 133 3.50 -4.82 10.07
N LYS A 134 4.43 -5.75 9.82
CA LYS A 134 4.46 -6.52 8.56
C LYS A 134 3.19 -7.32 8.37
N ASP A 135 2.78 -8.05 9.41
CA ASP A 135 1.63 -8.95 9.36
C ASP A 135 0.33 -8.17 9.17
N ASN A 136 0.13 -7.07 9.90
CA ASN A 136 -1.04 -6.20 9.76
C ASN A 136 -1.11 -5.58 8.37
N LEU A 137 0.01 -5.05 7.87
CA LEU A 137 0.08 -4.44 6.54
C LEU A 137 -0.22 -5.45 5.45
N LYS A 138 0.45 -6.61 5.48
CA LYS A 138 0.26 -7.70 4.52
C LYS A 138 -1.19 -8.19 4.54
N THR A 139 -1.72 -8.48 5.73
CA THR A 139 -3.09 -8.96 5.89
C THR A 139 -4.11 -7.95 5.39
N GLY A 140 -3.95 -6.67 5.72
CA GLY A 140 -4.85 -5.62 5.25
C GLY A 140 -4.81 -5.44 3.73
N ILE A 141 -3.62 -5.46 3.11
CA ILE A 141 -3.47 -5.41 1.64
C ILE A 141 -4.14 -6.61 0.98
N SER A 142 -3.96 -7.82 1.51
CA SER A 142 -4.61 -9.02 0.97
C SER A 142 -6.14 -8.93 1.04
N ILE A 143 -6.70 -8.36 2.12
CA ILE A 143 -8.15 -8.12 2.26
C ILE A 143 -8.64 -7.07 1.24
N ILE A 144 -7.88 -5.99 1.03
CA ILE A 144 -8.21 -5.00 -0.01
C ILE A 144 -8.21 -5.65 -1.39
N CYS A 145 -7.22 -6.50 -1.69
CA CYS A 145 -7.15 -7.22 -2.97
C CYS A 145 -8.32 -8.21 -3.16
N LEU A 146 -8.80 -8.85 -2.09
CA LEU A 146 -10.01 -9.67 -2.13
C LEU A 146 -11.24 -8.84 -2.50
N LEU A 147 -11.45 -7.70 -1.83
CA LEU A 147 -12.59 -6.83 -2.10
C LEU A 147 -12.56 -6.30 -3.55
N ASP A 148 -11.39 -5.90 -4.01
CA ASP A 148 -11.17 -5.47 -5.39
C ASP A 148 -11.56 -6.56 -6.40
N LYS A 149 -11.13 -7.82 -6.18
CA LYS A 149 -11.53 -8.96 -7.02
C LYS A 149 -13.04 -9.24 -6.96
N ILE A 150 -13.69 -9.09 -5.80
CA ILE A 150 -15.15 -9.20 -5.67
C ILE A 150 -15.86 -8.14 -6.52
N LEU A 151 -15.36 -6.90 -6.49
CA LEU A 151 -15.92 -5.78 -7.25
C LEU A 151 -15.69 -5.92 -8.75
N GLU A 152 -14.56 -6.49 -9.17
CA GLU A 152 -14.31 -6.87 -10.57
C GLU A 152 -15.34 -7.88 -11.06
N VAL A 153 -15.59 -8.95 -10.31
CA VAL A 153 -16.62 -9.95 -10.66
C VAL A 153 -18.00 -9.31 -10.79
N ALA A 154 -18.38 -8.43 -9.86
CA ALA A 154 -19.66 -7.73 -9.95
C ALA A 154 -19.75 -6.79 -11.17
N LYS A 155 -18.63 -6.16 -11.56
CA LYS A 155 -18.56 -5.26 -12.71
C LYS A 155 -18.65 -6.01 -14.04
N GLU A 156 -17.93 -7.11 -14.18
CA GLU A 156 -17.90 -7.94 -15.39
C GLU A 156 -19.25 -8.59 -15.73
N ASN A 157 -20.13 -8.72 -14.73
CA ASN A 157 -21.46 -9.27 -14.90
C ASN A 157 -22.55 -8.18 -15.06
N ASP A 158 -22.18 -6.91 -15.24
CA ASP A 158 -23.09 -5.73 -15.29
C ASP A 158 -24.02 -5.57 -14.06
N GLN A 159 -23.75 -6.30 -12.97
CA GLN A 159 -24.58 -6.34 -11.75
C GLN A 159 -24.47 -5.07 -10.90
N ILE A 160 -23.46 -4.25 -11.17
CA ILE A 160 -23.32 -2.89 -10.62
C ILE A 160 -24.31 -1.91 -11.29
N LYS A 161 -24.81 -2.21 -12.49
CA LYS A 161 -25.78 -1.37 -13.21
C LYS A 161 -27.24 -1.83 -13.04
N HIS A 162 -27.44 -3.09 -12.65
CA HIS A 162 -28.75 -3.72 -12.46
C HIS A 162 -28.98 -4.08 -10.97
N GLU A 163 -28.87 -3.07 -10.10
CA GLU A 163 -28.82 -3.20 -8.65
C GLU A 163 -30.10 -3.77 -7.98
N ASP A 164 -31.22 -3.81 -8.70
CA ASP A 164 -32.56 -4.00 -8.12
C ASP A 164 -33.27 -5.33 -8.40
N ASP A 165 -32.82 -6.13 -9.38
CA ASP A 165 -33.61 -7.27 -9.89
C ASP A 165 -32.91 -8.65 -9.86
N GLU A 166 -31.60 -8.73 -9.61
CA GLU A 166 -30.83 -9.99 -9.71
C GLU A 166 -30.29 -10.49 -8.36
N TYR A 167 -30.32 -11.82 -8.17
CA TYR A 167 -29.96 -12.56 -6.94
C TYR A 167 -28.72 -13.46 -7.11
N ASP A 168 -28.03 -13.41 -8.25
CA ASP A 168 -27.01 -14.40 -8.63
C ASP A 168 -25.57 -14.01 -8.24
N LEU A 169 -25.32 -12.77 -7.79
CA LEU A 169 -23.98 -12.33 -7.37
C LEU A 169 -23.47 -13.10 -6.16
N ARG A 170 -24.38 -13.48 -5.26
CA ARG A 170 -24.03 -14.08 -3.96
C ARG A 170 -23.17 -15.33 -4.11
N GLU A 171 -23.56 -16.26 -4.98
CA GLU A 171 -22.84 -17.53 -5.15
C GLU A 171 -21.49 -17.31 -5.84
N LYS A 172 -21.39 -16.36 -6.78
CA LYS A 172 -20.12 -15.95 -7.38
C LYS A 172 -19.16 -15.38 -6.33
N VAL A 173 -19.66 -14.46 -5.48
CA VAL A 173 -18.86 -13.87 -4.40
C VAL A 173 -18.44 -14.91 -3.35
N LYS A 174 -19.34 -15.83 -2.98
CA LYS A 174 -18.98 -16.98 -2.12
C LYS A 174 -17.82 -17.78 -2.73
N GLY A 175 -17.87 -18.07 -4.03
CA GLY A 175 -16.80 -18.75 -4.75
C GLY A 175 -15.45 -18.02 -4.64
N VAL A 176 -15.44 -16.69 -4.84
CA VAL A 176 -14.23 -15.86 -4.71
C VAL A 176 -13.66 -15.89 -3.29
N ILE A 177 -14.52 -15.77 -2.26
CA ILE A 177 -14.10 -15.81 -0.85
C ILE A 177 -13.50 -17.18 -0.50
N GLU A 178 -14.13 -18.27 -0.92
CA GLU A 178 -13.64 -19.62 -0.64
C GLU A 178 -12.35 -19.93 -1.40
N GLU A 179 -12.18 -19.44 -2.63
CA GLU A 179 -10.90 -19.52 -3.35
C GLU A 179 -9.79 -18.77 -2.61
N PHE A 180 -10.10 -17.58 -2.08
CA PHE A 180 -9.15 -16.78 -1.33
C PHE A 180 -8.71 -17.49 -0.04
N LYS A 181 -9.65 -18.01 0.77
CA LYS A 181 -9.33 -18.77 1.99
C LYS A 181 -8.44 -19.98 1.72
N LYS A 182 -8.64 -20.68 0.60
CA LYS A 182 -7.80 -21.81 0.20
C LYS A 182 -6.36 -21.41 -0.12
N LYS A 183 -6.14 -20.20 -0.66
CA LYS A 183 -4.80 -19.72 -1.05
C LYS A 183 -4.06 -19.07 0.11
N GLU A 184 -4.74 -18.22 0.85
CA GLU A 184 -4.12 -17.38 1.88
C GLU A 184 -4.24 -17.99 3.29
N GLY A 185 -5.09 -18.99 3.48
CA GLY A 185 -5.38 -19.60 4.78
C GLY A 185 -6.59 -18.98 5.49
N ASP A 186 -6.95 -19.53 6.64
CA ASP A 186 -8.20 -19.22 7.34
C ASP A 186 -8.09 -18.04 8.33
N TYR A 187 -7.30 -17.00 7.97
CA TYR A 187 -7.26 -15.75 8.74
C TYR A 187 -8.37 -14.78 8.30
N LEU A 188 -9.08 -15.11 7.21
CA LEU A 188 -10.23 -14.36 6.73
C LEU A 188 -11.51 -14.74 7.49
N TYR A 189 -11.71 -14.14 8.67
CA TYR A 189 -12.99 -14.10 9.40
C TYR A 189 -14.01 -13.19 8.69
N PHE A 190 -14.41 -13.54 7.46
CA PHE A 190 -15.49 -12.88 6.73
C PHE A 190 -16.34 -13.94 6.00
N SER A 191 -17.66 -13.79 6.13
CA SER A 191 -18.65 -14.58 5.43
C SER A 191 -19.89 -13.74 5.18
N LEU A 192 -20.51 -13.91 4.02
CA LEU A 192 -21.82 -13.32 3.74
C LEU A 192 -22.87 -13.92 4.66
N LYS A 193 -23.76 -13.08 5.21
CA LYS A 193 -24.92 -13.56 5.98
C LYS A 193 -25.83 -14.42 5.09
N GLU A 194 -26.52 -15.36 5.74
CA GLU A 194 -27.51 -16.20 5.08
C GLU A 194 -28.80 -15.43 4.76
N GLY A 195 -29.53 -15.90 3.74
CA GLY A 195 -30.80 -15.32 3.27
C GLY A 195 -30.73 -14.69 1.86
N PRO A 196 -31.90 -14.48 1.23
CA PRO A 196 -31.98 -13.80 -0.06
C PRO A 196 -31.55 -12.35 0.09
N LYS A 197 -30.67 -11.88 -0.81
CA LYS A 197 -30.17 -10.51 -0.85
C LYS A 197 -30.10 -10.03 -2.27
N LYS A 198 -30.43 -8.76 -2.49
CA LYS A 198 -30.15 -8.11 -3.77
C LYS A 198 -28.64 -7.98 -4.00
N ASN A 199 -28.20 -7.94 -5.26
CA ASN A 199 -26.79 -7.75 -5.59
C ASN A 199 -26.17 -6.51 -4.90
N SER A 200 -26.91 -5.39 -4.81
CA SER A 200 -26.47 -4.19 -4.10
C SER A 200 -26.25 -4.39 -2.59
N GLU A 201 -27.06 -5.22 -1.94
CA GLU A 201 -26.92 -5.58 -0.52
C GLU A 201 -25.72 -6.49 -0.29
N VAL A 202 -25.46 -7.44 -1.21
CA VAL A 202 -24.27 -8.31 -1.19
C VAL A 202 -23.01 -7.46 -1.30
N LEU A 203 -22.98 -6.50 -2.23
CA LEU A 203 -21.85 -5.58 -2.39
C LEU A 203 -21.62 -4.70 -1.17
N LYS A 204 -22.68 -4.10 -0.62
CA LYS A 204 -22.62 -3.33 0.63
C LYS A 204 -22.05 -4.15 1.78
N GLU A 205 -22.52 -5.38 1.96
CA GLU A 205 -22.01 -6.28 2.99
C GLU A 205 -20.52 -6.61 2.80
N CYS A 206 -20.09 -6.87 1.56
CA CYS A 206 -18.67 -7.09 1.25
C CYS A 206 -17.82 -5.87 1.58
N VAL A 207 -18.23 -4.68 1.14
CA VAL A 207 -17.49 -3.44 1.36
C VAL A 207 -17.42 -3.14 2.85
N THR A 208 -18.55 -3.11 3.55
CA THR A 208 -18.60 -2.83 4.99
C THR A 208 -17.79 -3.84 5.79
N GLY A 209 -17.94 -5.14 5.50
CA GLY A 209 -17.26 -6.19 6.26
C GLY A 209 -15.75 -6.24 6.01
N LEU A 210 -15.32 -6.19 4.75
CA LEU A 210 -13.90 -6.26 4.41
C LEU A 210 -13.18 -4.96 4.75
N MET A 211 -13.74 -3.78 4.42
CA MET A 211 -13.11 -2.50 4.80
C MET A 211 -13.12 -2.27 6.30
N GLY A 212 -14.11 -2.77 7.05
CA GLY A 212 -14.08 -2.71 8.51
C GLY A 212 -12.91 -3.48 9.11
N ARG A 213 -12.52 -4.62 8.50
CA ARG A 213 -11.30 -5.33 8.89
C ARG A 213 -10.03 -4.58 8.50
N VAL A 214 -10.00 -3.97 7.31
CA VAL A 214 -8.87 -3.12 6.89
C VAL A 214 -8.70 -1.94 7.83
N GLU A 215 -9.78 -1.26 8.20
CA GLU A 215 -9.77 -0.16 9.19
C GLU A 215 -9.15 -0.61 10.51
N SER A 216 -9.49 -1.80 11.00
CA SER A 216 -8.92 -2.35 12.23
C SER A 216 -7.46 -2.77 12.12
N LEU A 217 -6.99 -3.18 10.95
CA LEU A 217 -5.59 -3.60 10.73
C LEU A 217 -4.69 -2.39 10.50
N PHE A 218 -5.18 -1.38 9.78
CA PHE A 218 -4.40 -0.19 9.42
C PHE A 218 -4.48 0.90 10.49
N GLY A 219 -5.65 1.07 11.12
CA GLY A 219 -5.90 2.12 12.08
C GLY A 219 -5.48 1.77 13.51
N ASP A 220 -5.15 2.78 14.30
CA ASP A 220 -5.08 2.68 15.76
C ASP A 220 -6.46 3.01 16.35
N SER A 221 -7.44 2.15 16.07
CA SER A 221 -8.88 2.44 16.32
C SER A 221 -9.22 2.68 17.79
N ARG A 222 -8.28 2.43 18.73
CA ARG A 222 -8.47 2.56 20.18
C ARG A 222 -7.40 3.39 20.89
N GLY A 223 -6.48 4.03 20.16
CA GLY A 223 -5.34 4.72 20.77
C GLY A 223 -4.41 3.79 21.55
N THR A 224 -4.48 2.49 21.26
CA THR A 224 -3.71 1.42 21.91
C THR A 224 -2.30 1.31 21.34
N GLY A 225 -2.03 1.98 20.22
CA GLY A 225 -0.79 1.86 19.47
C GLY A 225 -0.67 0.55 18.69
N ASN A 226 -1.78 -0.13 18.42
CA ASN A 226 -1.85 -1.33 17.59
C ASN A 226 -2.36 -0.98 16.19
N GLY A 227 -2.10 -1.87 15.22
CA GLY A 227 -2.40 -1.62 13.81
C GLY A 227 -1.32 -0.76 13.16
N VAL A 228 -1.26 -0.77 11.83
CA VAL A 228 -0.12 -0.22 11.08
C VAL A 228 0.19 1.22 11.48
N ALA A 229 -0.83 2.08 11.66
CA ALA A 229 -0.64 3.47 12.11
C ALA A 229 -0.08 3.54 13.54
N GLY A 230 -0.58 2.70 14.46
CA GLY A 230 -0.12 2.65 15.84
C GLY A 230 1.33 2.18 15.95
N GLU A 231 1.67 1.11 15.23
CA GLU A 231 3.02 0.54 15.16
C GLU A 231 4.01 1.55 14.53
N LEU A 232 3.63 2.22 13.44
CA LEU A 232 4.46 3.28 12.84
C LEU A 232 4.62 4.49 13.75
N MET A 233 3.58 4.86 14.52
CA MET A 233 3.68 5.95 15.48
C MET A 233 4.70 5.62 16.58
N GLN A 234 4.70 4.40 17.11
CA GLN A 234 5.68 3.98 18.11
C GLN A 234 7.10 3.89 17.52
N ALA A 235 7.21 3.35 16.31
CA ALA A 235 8.45 3.29 15.56
C ALA A 235 9.05 4.67 15.33
N SER A 236 8.27 5.65 14.87
CA SER A 236 8.78 6.99 14.57
C SER A 236 9.36 7.71 15.80
N LYS A 237 8.86 7.41 17.01
CA LYS A 237 9.33 7.99 18.28
C LYS A 237 10.66 7.40 18.76
N SER A 238 10.92 6.14 18.44
CA SER A 238 12.07 5.37 18.96
C SER A 238 13.16 5.12 17.91
N ALA A 239 12.85 5.29 16.62
CA ALA A 239 13.78 5.06 15.53
C ALA A 239 14.91 6.08 15.47
N GLU A 240 16.01 5.68 14.82
CA GLU A 240 17.11 6.58 14.48
C GLU A 240 16.59 7.82 13.73
N LYS A 241 17.25 8.98 13.93
CA LYS A 241 16.83 10.27 13.35
C LYS A 241 16.60 10.22 11.84
N ARG A 242 17.33 9.39 11.10
CA ARG A 242 17.19 9.23 9.64
C ARG A 242 15.89 8.53 9.21
N PHE A 243 15.27 7.76 10.09
CA PHE A 243 14.02 7.02 9.81
C PHE A 243 12.81 7.65 10.47
N SER A 244 12.99 8.37 11.58
CA SER A 244 11.90 8.97 12.37
C SER A 244 10.93 9.81 11.52
N LYS A 245 11.43 10.76 10.71
CA LYS A 245 10.56 11.60 9.85
C LYS A 245 9.88 10.80 8.73
N PRO A 246 10.58 9.98 7.91
CA PRO A 246 9.93 9.12 6.92
C PRO A 246 8.84 8.21 7.51
N LEU A 247 9.09 7.60 8.68
CA LEU A 247 8.10 6.77 9.36
C LEU A 247 6.87 7.56 9.78
N GLY A 248 7.04 8.78 10.30
CA GLY A 248 5.92 9.67 10.64
C GLY A 248 5.08 10.07 9.43
N LEU A 249 5.72 10.33 8.28
CA LEU A 249 4.98 10.65 7.05
C LEU A 249 4.21 9.44 6.50
N ILE A 250 4.78 8.24 6.58
CA ILE A 250 4.07 7.00 6.20
C ILE A 250 2.93 6.73 7.18
N GLU A 251 3.11 7.00 8.47
CA GLU A 251 2.07 6.91 9.49
C GLU A 251 0.85 7.79 9.16
N GLU A 252 1.10 9.04 8.79
CA GLU A 252 0.06 9.95 8.31
C GLU A 252 -0.64 9.42 7.04
N ALA A 253 0.12 8.83 6.11
CA ALA A 253 -0.44 8.21 4.90
C ALA A 253 -1.37 7.03 5.24
N VAL A 254 -0.99 6.20 6.21
CA VAL A 254 -1.81 5.07 6.69
C VAL A 254 -3.08 5.58 7.36
N ARG A 255 -3.00 6.66 8.16
CA ARG A 255 -4.20 7.30 8.74
C ARG A 255 -5.16 7.81 7.67
N ASP A 256 -4.63 8.42 6.61
CA ASP A 256 -5.45 8.93 5.51
C ASP A 256 -6.17 7.80 4.77
N ILE A 257 -5.48 6.68 4.52
CA ILE A 257 -6.11 5.49 3.91
C ILE A 257 -7.11 4.83 4.86
N THR A 258 -6.82 4.79 6.16
CA THR A 258 -7.76 4.28 7.17
C THR A 258 -9.05 5.09 7.17
N GLU A 259 -8.95 6.43 7.14
CA GLU A 259 -10.11 7.31 7.03
C GLU A 259 -10.86 7.11 5.71
N ALA A 260 -10.15 6.89 4.59
CA ALA A 260 -10.78 6.56 3.31
C ALA A 260 -11.60 5.26 3.39
N CYS A 261 -11.06 4.21 4.00
CA CYS A 261 -11.77 2.95 4.23
C CYS A 261 -13.00 3.16 5.11
N LYS A 262 -12.84 3.91 6.21
CA LYS A 262 -13.91 4.27 7.13
C LYS A 262 -15.05 4.99 6.41
N ARG A 263 -14.74 5.93 5.52
CA ARG A 263 -15.76 6.67 4.75
C ARG A 263 -16.50 5.78 3.77
N LEU A 264 -15.83 4.83 3.11
CA LEU A 264 -16.54 3.82 2.31
C LEU A 264 -17.52 3.02 3.16
N ILE A 265 -17.20 2.68 4.41
CA ILE A 265 -18.11 1.93 5.27
C ILE A 265 -19.37 2.75 5.62
N TYR A 266 -19.20 4.00 6.03
CA TYR A 266 -20.29 4.81 6.57
C TYR A 266 -21.10 5.57 5.53
N ASP A 267 -20.50 5.86 4.38
CA ASP A 267 -21.11 6.68 3.34
C ASP A 267 -21.65 5.84 2.15
N LEU A 268 -21.64 4.50 2.19
CA LEU A 268 -22.33 3.63 1.19
C LEU A 268 -23.87 3.60 1.35
#